data_AF-A8WIN5-F1
#
_entry.id   AF-A8WIN5-F1
#
_cell.length_a   1.000
_cell.length_b   1.000
_cell.length_c   1.000
_cell.angle_alpha   90.00
_cell.angle_beta   90.00
_cell.angle_gamma   90.00
#
_symmetry.space_group_name_H-M   'P 1'
#
loop_
_entity.id
_entity.type
_entity.pdbx_description
1 polymer ?
#
loop_
_entity_poly.entity_id
_entity_poly.type
_entity_poly.pdbx_seq_one_letter_code
_entity_poly.pdbx_strand_id
1 'polypeptide(L)' 'MFDKENLKYFLIWPMSVLLAIFFKYYGFLKPDFLLINNYLVLLLVCGPALVVTIILVFNKI' A
#
# COMPACT_ATOMS: atom_id res chain seq x y z
N MET A 1 -22.85 -2.98 4.22
CA MET A 1 -22.42 -2.53 5.55
C MET A 1 -21.02 -3.10 5.73
N PHE A 2 -19.99 -2.28 5.90
CA PHE A 2 -18.62 -2.80 6.06
C PHE A 2 -18.59 -3.67 7.31
N ASP A 3 -18.27 -4.95 7.14
CA ASP A 3 -18.15 -5.86 8.26
C ASP A 3 -17.02 -5.39 9.17
N LYS A 4 -17.23 -5.46 10.48
CA LYS A 4 -16.28 -4.91 11.47
C LYS A 4 -14.92 -5.60 11.38
N GLU A 5 -14.91 -6.84 10.86
CA GLU A 5 -13.69 -7.61 10.57
C GLU A 5 -12.96 -7.11 9.31
N ASN A 6 -13.69 -6.67 8.28
CA ASN A 6 -13.11 -6.16 7.03
C ASN A 6 -12.43 -4.79 7.19
N LEU A 7 -12.79 -4.02 8.22
CA LEU A 7 -12.25 -2.69 8.51
C LEU A 7 -10.75 -2.72 8.84
N LYS A 8 -10.26 -3.83 9.42
CA LYS A 8 -8.82 -4.05 9.66
C LYS A 8 -8.03 -4.08 8.36
N TYR A 9 -8.55 -4.73 7.32
CA TYR A 9 -7.88 -4.81 6.02
C TYR A 9 -7.94 -3.47 5.28
N PHE A 10 -9.05 -2.73 5.42
CA PHE A 10 -9.17 -1.39 4.84
C PHE A 10 -8.11 -0.43 5.38
N LEU A 11 -7.73 -0.53 6.66
CA LEU A 11 -6.70 0.31 7.29
C LEU A 11 -5.27 0.01 6.80
N ILE A 12 -5.01 -1.16 6.21
CA ILE A 12 -3.69 -1.52 5.67
C ILE A 12 -3.37 -0.63 4.46
N TRP A 13 -4.38 -0.26 3.68
CA TRP A 13 -4.23 0.57 2.48
C TRP A 13 -3.68 1.99 2.77
N PRO A 14 -4.30 2.82 3.63
CA PRO A 14 -3.79 4.16 3.94
C PRO A 14 -2.43 4.13 4.66
N MET A 15 -2.16 3.11 5.49
CA MET A 15 -0.86 2.95 6.15
C MET A 15 0.28 2.73 5.13
N SER A 16 0.01 1.93 4.10
CA SER A 16 0.95 1.70 3.00
C SER A 16 1.20 2.96 2.17
N VAL A 17 0.17 3.77 1.91
CA VAL A 17 0.29 5.05 1.21
C VAL A 17 1.16 6.03 2.00
N LEU A 18 0.98 6.11 3.32
CA LEU A 18 1.80 6.94 4.20
C LEU A 18 3.28 6.54 4.16
N LEU A 19 3.54 5.24 4.24
CA LEU A 19 4.89 4.70 4.19
C LEU A 19 5.55 4.90 2.80
N ALA A 20 4.77 4.78 1.72
CA ALA A 20 5.19 5.06 0.35
C ALA A 20 5.60 6.53 0.15
N ILE A 21 4.84 7.47 0.71
CA ILE A 21 5.18 8.90 0.69
C ILE A 21 6.51 9.13 1.41
N PHE A 22 6.72 8.50 2.57
CA PHE A 22 7.97 8.59 3.32
C PHE A 22 9.17 8.06 2.52
N PHE A 23 9.03 6.87 1.91
CA PHE A 23 10.08 6.31 1.06
C PHE A 23 10.36 7.20 -0.16
N LYS A 24 9.34 7.79 -0.78
CA LYS A 24 9.53 8.74 -1.90
C LYS A 24 10.39 9.94 -1.49
N TYR A 25 10.12 10.53 -0.32
CA TYR A 25 10.95 11.63 0.21
C TYR A 25 12.38 11.19 0.51
N TYR A 26 12.57 9.98 1.07
CA TYR A 26 13.90 9.44 1.32
C TYR A 26 14.69 9.19 0.02
N GLY A 27 14.04 8.64 -1.01
CA GLY A 27 14.66 8.43 -2.33
C GLY A 27 15.01 9.72 -3.05
N PHE A 28 14.27 10.80 -2.81
CA PHE A 28 14.62 12.12 -3.34
C PHE A 28 15.95 12.65 -2.78
N LEU A 29 16.27 12.33 -1.52
CA LEU A 29 17.53 12.74 -0.88
C LEU A 29 18.74 11.88 -1.32
N LYS A 30 18.50 10.66 -1.82
CA LYS A 30 19.55 9.72 -2.25
C LYS A 30 19.24 9.16 -3.65
N PRO A 31 19.61 9.89 -4.71
CA PRO A 31 19.23 9.57 -6.09
C PRO A 31 19.82 8.26 -6.61
N ASP A 32 20.92 7.76 -6.04
CA ASP A 32 21.54 6.48 -6.44
C ASP A 32 20.60 5.28 -6.30
N PHE A 33 19.57 5.39 -5.44
CA PHE A 33 18.57 4.35 -5.21
C PHE A 33 17.19 4.72 -5.76
N LEU A 34 17.05 5.83 -6.50
CA LEU A 34 15.76 6.39 -6.94
C LEU A 34 14.91 5.36 -7.69
N LEU A 35 15.55 4.59 -8.58
CA LEU A 35 14.86 3.62 -9.43
C LEU A 35 14.32 2.43 -8.62
N ILE A 36 15.16 1.82 -7.77
CA ILE A 36 14.77 0.72 -6.87
C ILE A 36 13.70 1.19 -5.88
N ASN A 37 13.87 2.39 -5.32
CA ASN A 37 12.96 2.96 -4.35
C ASN A 37 11.59 3.26 -4.96
N ASN A 38 11.53 3.69 -6.22
CA ASN A 38 10.26 3.87 -6.94
C ASN A 38 9.52 2.54 -7.19
N TYR A 39 10.22 1.46 -7.54
CA TYR A 39 9.61 0.12 -7.66
C TYR A 39 9.11 -0.39 -6.31
N LEU A 40 9.87 -0.16 -5.24
CA LEU A 40 9.48 -0.50 -3.87
C LEU A 40 8.22 0.25 -3.43
N VAL A 41 8.16 1.55 -3.70
CA VAL A 41 6.97 2.40 -3.44
C VAL A 41 5.76 1.91 -4.23
N LEU A 42 5.93 1.57 -5.51
CA LEU A 42 4.84 1.06 -6.35
C LEU A 42 4.28 -0.26 -5.78
N LEU A 43 5.17 -1.19 -5.42
CA LEU A 43 4.78 -2.48 -4.81
C LEU A 43 4.11 -2.27 -3.46
N LEU A 44 4.62 -1.32 -2.66
CA LEU A 44 4.09 -1.01 -1.34
C LEU A 44 2.68 -0.42 -1.42
N VAL A 45 2.34 0.38 -2.44
CA VAL A 45 0.98 0.94 -2.62
C VAL A 45 0.04 -0.05 -3.32
N CYS A 46 0.49 -0.65 -4.44
CA CYS A 46 -0.35 -1.55 -5.22
C CYS A 46 -0.59 -2.90 -4.53
N GLY A 47 0.39 -3.46 -3.83
CA GLY A 47 0.26 -4.76 -3.17
C GLY A 47 -0.89 -4.80 -2.17
N PRO A 48 -0.93 -3.92 -1.17
CA PRO A 48 -2.03 -3.83 -0.21
C PRO A 48 -3.36 -3.48 -0.85
N ALA A 49 -3.37 -2.58 -1.85
CA ALA A 49 -4.60 -2.26 -2.58
C ALA A 49 -5.17 -3.50 -3.30
N LEU A 50 -4.31 -4.29 -3.95
CA LEU A 50 -4.71 -5.55 -4.60
C LEU A 50 -5.19 -6.58 -3.58
N VAL A 51 -4.51 -6.73 -2.44
CA VAL A 51 -4.92 -7.65 -1.37
C VAL A 51 -6.29 -7.25 -0.82
N VAL A 52 -6.50 -5.96 -0.51
CA VAL A 52 -7.80 -5.45 -0.05
C VAL A 52 -8.87 -5.67 -1.11
N THR A 53 -8.57 -5.43 -2.38
CA THR A 53 -9.52 -5.66 -3.49
C THR A 53 -9.86 -7.14 -3.63
N ILE A 54 -8.88 -8.03 -3.58
CA ILE A 54 -9.10 -9.49 -3.66
C ILE A 54 -9.96 -9.95 -2.49
N ILE A 55 -9.65 -9.51 -1.27
CA ILE A 55 -10.45 -9.84 -0.08
C ILE A 55 -11.87 -9.31 -0.25
N LEU A 56 -12.07 -8.04 -0.62
CA LEU A 56 -13.42 -7.47 -0.75
C LEU A 56 -14.24 -8.09 -1.90
N VAL A 57 -13.60 -8.43 -3.02
CA VAL A 57 -14.29 -8.94 -4.22
C VAL A 57 -14.55 -10.44 -4.12
N PHE A 58 -13.57 -11.22 -3.68
CA PHE A 58 -13.65 -12.68 -3.65
C PHE A 58 -14.07 -13.24 -2.29
N ASN A 59 -13.78 -12.56 -1.18
CA ASN A 59 -14.27 -12.93 0.14
C ASN A 59 -15.63 -12.25 0.40
N LYS A 60 -16.60 -12.47 -0.52
CA LYS A 60 -18.01 -12.11 -0.34
C LYS A 60 -18.51 -12.73 0.96
N ILE A 61 -18.43 -11.98 2.05
CA ILE A 61 -19.29 -12.07 3.23
C ILE A 61 -20.52 -11.21 2.93
#